data_AF-A0A2R6GXY3-F1
#
_entry.id   AF-A0A2R6GXY3-F1
#
_cell.length_a   1.000
_cell.length_b   1.000
_cell.length_c   1.000
_cell.angle_alpha   90.00
_cell.angle_beta   90.00
_cell.angle_gamma   90.00
#
_symmetry.space_group_name_H-M   'P 1'
#
loop_
_entity.id
_entity.type
_entity.pdbx_description
1 polymer ?
#
loop_
_entity_poly.entity_id
_entity_poly.type
_entity_poly.pdbx_seq_one_letter_code
_entity_poly.pdbx_strand_id
1 'polypeptide(L)'
;MENLGDAYGGRRWEGRDPRRVYAGAALGGLGALAVVLGLLVVTTPVGGWLGASDLRAAEKLAGTLGGLGIPAMFLGVVAVLPSSRREQVGVLVGAVCCLVGIALFQVAYPERWTTGAETLAFETAMAYFLGAALAFWFVFTAMASFRTRNNPQGMVRLELTRRGESKTVTVSREEYQRYAEAIRSDGGKNTQVIRELESRAGLRADDDTDRDS
;
A
#
# COMPACT_ATOMS: atom_id res chain seq x y z
N MET A 1 26.59 15.16 -20.23
CA MET A 1 25.36 14.70 -20.89
C MET A 1 24.47 14.12 -19.81
N GLU A 2 23.45 14.86 -19.40
CA GLU A 2 22.46 14.39 -18.46
C GLU A 2 21.51 13.44 -19.22
N ASN A 3 21.40 12.21 -18.76
CA ASN A 3 20.51 11.23 -19.36
C ASN A 3 19.07 11.58 -18.93
N LEU A 4 18.12 11.56 -19.86
CA LEU A 4 16.69 11.76 -19.57
C LEU A 4 16.17 10.75 -18.52
N GLY A 5 16.86 9.62 -18.33
CA GLY A 5 16.62 8.68 -17.23
C GLY A 5 16.88 9.24 -15.83
N ASP A 6 17.81 10.18 -15.64
CA ASP A 6 18.11 10.78 -14.33
C ASP A 6 17.10 11.87 -13.94
N ALA A 7 16.53 12.56 -14.93
CA ALA A 7 15.49 13.58 -14.71
C ALA A 7 14.16 12.97 -14.22
N TYR A 8 13.92 11.68 -14.51
CA TYR A 8 12.74 10.93 -14.07
C TYR A 8 13.04 9.79 -13.06
N GLY A 9 14.31 9.45 -12.84
CA GLY A 9 14.72 8.29 -12.04
C GLY A 9 14.87 8.55 -10.55
N GLY A 10 15.04 9.79 -10.13
CA GLY A 10 15.39 10.10 -8.74
C GLY A 10 14.21 10.52 -7.88
N ARG A 11 13.88 9.68 -6.89
CA ARG A 11 13.26 10.05 -5.60
C ARG A 11 11.77 9.80 -5.35
N ARG A 12 10.99 9.20 -6.26
CA ARG A 12 9.59 8.88 -5.89
C ARG A 12 9.50 7.80 -4.80
N TRP A 13 10.56 7.02 -4.60
CA TRP A 13 10.62 5.89 -3.66
C TRP A 13 11.66 6.07 -2.54
N GLU A 14 12.35 7.23 -2.47
CA GLU A 14 13.49 7.51 -1.55
C GLU A 14 13.13 7.53 -0.05
N GLY A 15 11.88 7.32 0.33
CA GLY A 15 11.42 7.42 1.71
C GLY A 15 10.88 6.14 2.33
N ARG A 16 10.82 5.02 1.59
CA ARG A 16 10.28 3.76 2.11
C ARG A 16 11.40 2.75 2.32
N ASP A 17 11.68 2.44 3.58
CA ASP A 17 12.65 1.41 3.97
C ASP A 17 12.35 0.09 3.21
N PRO A 18 13.21 -0.34 2.27
CA PRO A 18 12.99 -1.52 1.45
C PRO A 18 12.74 -2.78 2.27
N ARG A 19 13.33 -2.84 3.47
CA ARG A 19 13.19 -3.97 4.41
C ARG A 19 11.76 -4.10 4.92
N ARG A 20 11.07 -2.99 5.17
CA ARG A 20 9.67 -2.99 5.63
C ARG A 20 8.73 -3.45 4.54
N VAL A 21 8.97 -3.03 3.30
CA VAL A 21 8.19 -3.47 2.14
C VAL A 21 8.35 -4.97 1.92
N TYR A 22 9.58 -5.46 1.94
CA TYR A 22 9.86 -6.87 1.76
C TYR A 22 9.27 -7.71 2.90
N ALA A 23 9.44 -7.28 4.15
CA ALA A 23 8.87 -7.97 5.31
C ALA A 23 7.33 -8.03 5.25
N GLY A 24 6.67 -6.93 4.87
CA GLY A 24 5.23 -6.90 4.72
C GLY A 24 4.72 -7.76 3.56
N ALA A 25 5.41 -7.72 2.41
CA ALA A 25 5.09 -8.57 1.27
C ALA A 25 5.30 -10.07 1.57
N ALA A 26 6.40 -10.41 2.24
CA ALA A 26 6.68 -11.76 2.69
C ALA A 26 5.63 -12.25 3.69
N LEU A 27 5.24 -11.42 4.66
CA LEU A 27 4.20 -11.77 5.64
C LEU A 27 2.82 -11.96 4.98
N GLY A 28 2.47 -11.08 4.05
CA GLY A 28 1.23 -11.22 3.27
C GLY A 28 1.23 -12.47 2.39
N GLY A 29 2.35 -12.76 1.73
CA GLY A 29 2.54 -13.96 0.92
C GLY A 29 2.49 -15.25 1.74
N LEU A 30 3.15 -15.27 2.91
CA LEU A 30 3.08 -16.38 3.87
C LEU A 30 1.66 -16.59 4.38
N GLY A 31 0.92 -15.51 4.66
CA GLY A 31 -0.49 -15.59 5.06
C GLY A 31 -1.36 -16.22 3.97
N ALA A 32 -1.22 -15.78 2.72
CA ALA A 32 -1.95 -16.36 1.59
C ALA A 32 -1.58 -17.84 1.38
N LEU A 33 -0.29 -18.17 1.47
CA LEU A 33 0.20 -19.55 1.37
C LEU A 33 -0.36 -20.43 2.51
N ALA A 34 -0.45 -19.91 3.73
CA ALA A 34 -1.08 -20.63 4.84
C ALA A 34 -2.55 -20.96 4.57
N VAL A 35 -3.33 -20.02 4.00
CA VAL A 35 -4.72 -20.30 3.60
C VAL A 35 -4.78 -21.40 2.54
N VAL A 36 -3.93 -21.33 1.51
CA VAL A 36 -3.88 -22.34 0.44
C VAL A 36 -3.50 -23.71 1.01
N LEU A 37 -2.49 -23.77 1.89
CA LEU A 37 -2.12 -25.02 2.55
C LEU A 37 -3.25 -25.57 3.42
N GLY A 38 -3.95 -24.73 4.18
CA GLY A 38 -5.11 -25.16 4.96
C GLY A 38 -6.22 -25.75 4.07
N LEU A 39 -6.51 -25.10 2.94
CA LEU A 39 -7.46 -25.60 1.95
C LEU A 39 -7.01 -26.94 1.34
N LEU A 40 -5.73 -27.08 0.98
CA LEU A 40 -5.21 -28.34 0.46
C LEU A 40 -5.30 -29.45 1.51
N VAL A 41 -4.95 -29.19 2.77
CA VAL A 41 -5.02 -30.18 3.86
C VAL A 41 -6.42 -30.75 4.04
N VAL A 42 -7.47 -29.93 3.90
CA VAL A 42 -8.86 -30.40 4.08
C VAL A 42 -9.45 -31.04 2.82
N THR A 43 -9.00 -30.64 1.63
CA THR A 43 -9.58 -31.08 0.35
C THR A 43 -8.84 -32.25 -0.30
N THR A 44 -7.62 -32.55 0.15
CA THR A 44 -6.75 -33.54 -0.47
C THR A 44 -6.13 -34.48 0.58
N PRO A 45 -5.73 -35.71 0.22
CA PRO A 45 -5.10 -36.66 1.14
C PRO A 45 -3.69 -36.25 1.59
N VAL A 46 -3.24 -35.04 1.23
CA VAL A 46 -1.92 -34.49 1.56
C VAL A 46 -1.80 -34.21 3.07
N GLY A 47 -2.91 -34.14 3.81
CA GLY A 47 -2.91 -34.08 5.28
C GLY A 47 -2.09 -35.20 5.94
N GLY A 48 -2.06 -36.39 5.34
CA GLY A 48 -1.25 -37.52 5.83
C GLY A 48 0.26 -37.26 5.77
N TRP A 49 0.74 -36.45 4.83
CA TRP A 49 2.17 -36.08 4.73
C TRP A 49 2.57 -35.06 5.80
N LEU A 50 1.60 -34.33 6.34
CA LEU A 50 1.77 -33.32 7.39
C LEU A 50 1.54 -33.89 8.80
N GLY A 51 1.44 -35.22 8.93
CA GLY A 51 1.23 -35.90 10.21
C GLY A 51 -0.21 -35.90 10.71
N ALA A 52 -1.17 -35.45 9.91
CA ALA A 52 -2.61 -35.57 10.18
C ALA A 52 -3.17 -36.80 9.45
N SER A 53 -2.92 -37.97 10.00
CA SER A 53 -3.45 -39.24 9.50
C SER A 53 -4.96 -39.41 9.75
N ASP A 54 -5.51 -38.72 10.75
CA ASP A 54 -6.94 -38.74 11.08
C ASP A 54 -7.68 -37.54 10.48
N LEU A 55 -8.91 -37.76 10.00
CA LEU A 55 -9.77 -36.71 9.42
C LEU A 55 -9.92 -35.50 10.35
N ARG A 56 -10.13 -35.74 11.65
CA ARG A 56 -10.25 -34.67 12.66
C ARG A 56 -8.95 -33.90 12.86
N ALA A 57 -7.80 -34.57 12.77
CA ALA A 57 -6.50 -33.91 12.84
C ALA A 57 -6.27 -33.02 11.61
N ALA A 58 -6.68 -33.48 10.43
CA ALA A 58 -6.59 -32.71 9.19
C ALA A 58 -7.51 -31.48 9.23
N GLU A 59 -8.75 -31.62 9.69
CA GLU A 59 -9.68 -30.50 9.87
C GLU A 59 -9.16 -29.46 10.88
N LYS A 60 -8.61 -29.92 12.00
CA LYS A 60 -8.01 -29.03 13.01
C LYS A 60 -6.83 -28.25 12.43
N LEU A 61 -5.91 -28.92 11.74
CA LEU A 61 -4.77 -28.26 11.08
C LEU A 61 -5.24 -27.29 10.00
N ALA A 62 -6.16 -27.72 9.12
CA ALA A 62 -6.69 -26.87 8.07
C ALA A 62 -7.37 -25.61 8.61
N GLY A 63 -8.21 -25.76 9.64
CA GLY A 63 -8.86 -24.64 10.31
C GLY A 63 -7.86 -23.65 10.90
N THR A 64 -6.74 -24.15 11.45
CA THR A 64 -5.71 -23.29 12.06
C THR A 64 -4.85 -22.57 11.03
N LEU A 65 -4.48 -23.25 9.95
CA LEU A 65 -3.75 -22.66 8.83
C LEU A 65 -4.60 -21.60 8.11
N GLY A 66 -5.87 -21.94 7.83
CA GLY A 66 -6.83 -20.98 7.28
C GLY A 66 -7.08 -19.79 8.21
N GLY A 67 -7.22 -20.05 9.51
CA GLY A 67 -7.41 -19.02 10.53
C GLY A 67 -6.20 -18.09 10.69
N LEU A 68 -4.97 -18.60 10.63
CA LEU A 68 -3.76 -17.78 10.77
C LEU A 68 -3.46 -16.93 9.52
N GLY A 69 -3.89 -17.39 8.34
CA GLY A 69 -3.59 -16.71 7.09
C GLY A 69 -4.16 -15.30 6.99
N ILE A 70 -5.41 -15.10 7.42
CA ILE A 70 -6.09 -13.80 7.35
C ILE A 70 -5.41 -12.71 8.21
N PRO A 71 -5.16 -12.91 9.52
CA PRO A 71 -4.46 -11.91 10.34
C PRO A 71 -3.03 -11.67 9.85
N ALA A 72 -2.32 -12.69 9.34
CA ALA A 72 -1.01 -12.53 8.72
C ALA A 72 -1.07 -11.61 7.48
N MET A 73 -2.08 -11.79 6.62
CA MET A 73 -2.30 -10.91 5.47
C MET A 73 -2.56 -9.46 5.88
N PHE A 74 -3.42 -9.21 6.88
CA PHE A 74 -3.68 -7.84 7.35
C PHE A 74 -2.42 -7.16 7.91
N LEU A 75 -1.63 -7.88 8.71
CA LEU A 75 -0.35 -7.39 9.21
C LEU A 75 0.62 -7.10 8.06
N GLY A 76 0.65 -7.96 7.03
CA GLY A 76 1.47 -7.77 5.83
C GLY A 76 1.12 -6.48 5.10
N VAL A 77 -0.17 -6.20 4.90
CA VAL A 77 -0.65 -4.98 4.24
C VAL A 77 -0.21 -3.73 5.01
N VAL A 78 -0.41 -3.70 6.32
CA VAL A 78 -0.03 -2.55 7.16
C VAL A 78 1.48 -2.34 7.23
N ALA A 79 2.28 -3.41 7.14
CA ALA A 79 3.72 -3.31 7.09
C ALA A 79 4.24 -2.71 5.77
N VAL A 80 3.53 -2.92 4.65
CA VAL A 80 3.86 -2.32 3.34
C VAL A 80 3.37 -0.87 3.24
N LEU A 81 2.18 -0.58 3.78
CA LEU A 81 1.59 0.75 3.70
C LEU A 81 2.27 1.72 4.69
N PRO A 82 2.56 2.96 4.28
CA PRO A 82 2.95 4.03 5.19
C PRO A 82 1.73 4.48 6.00
N SER A 83 1.36 3.66 6.98
CA SER A 83 0.21 3.84 7.87
C SER A 83 0.58 4.64 9.12
N SER A 84 -0.38 5.35 9.68
CA SER A 84 -0.22 6.04 10.96
C SER A 84 -0.12 5.04 12.13
N ARG A 85 0.52 5.43 13.25
CA ARG A 85 0.59 4.56 14.44
C ARG A 85 -0.79 4.08 14.92
N ARG A 86 -1.84 4.89 14.75
CA ARG A 86 -3.21 4.54 15.14
C ARG A 86 -3.77 3.41 14.30
N GLU A 87 -3.58 3.47 12.98
CA GLU A 87 -4.00 2.40 12.06
C GLU A 87 -3.22 1.11 12.33
N GLN A 88 -1.91 1.22 12.61
CA GLN A 88 -1.07 0.06 12.96
C GLN A 88 -1.55 -0.64 14.23
N VAL A 89 -1.82 0.13 15.29
CA VAL A 89 -2.33 -0.41 16.55
C VAL A 89 -3.71 -1.05 16.34
N GLY A 90 -4.59 -0.41 15.58
CA GLY A 90 -5.91 -0.96 15.28
C GLY A 90 -5.87 -2.31 14.59
N VAL A 91 -5.00 -2.47 13.57
CA VAL A 91 -4.81 -3.77 12.90
C VAL A 91 -4.16 -4.80 13.82
N LEU A 92 -3.20 -4.39 14.65
CA LEU A 92 -2.58 -5.28 15.62
C LEU A 92 -3.61 -5.82 16.63
N VAL A 93 -4.47 -4.96 17.17
CA VAL A 93 -5.54 -5.38 18.09
C VAL A 93 -6.50 -6.34 17.41
N GLY A 94 -6.93 -6.04 16.18
CA GLY A 94 -7.78 -6.95 15.42
C GLY A 94 -7.12 -8.30 15.15
N ALA A 95 -5.84 -8.31 14.80
CA ALA A 95 -5.07 -9.55 14.59
C ALA A 95 -4.94 -10.37 15.89
N VAL A 96 -4.69 -9.73 17.03
CA VAL A 96 -4.66 -10.40 18.34
C VAL A 96 -6.03 -11.01 18.66
N CYS A 97 -7.13 -10.30 18.40
CA CYS A 97 -8.48 -10.86 18.57
C CYS A 97 -8.70 -12.10 17.67
N CYS A 98 -8.22 -12.08 16.42
CA CYS A 98 -8.25 -13.27 15.57
C CYS A 98 -7.47 -14.44 16.19
N LEU A 99 -6.27 -14.18 16.73
CA LEU A 99 -5.46 -15.21 17.39
C LEU A 99 -6.17 -15.81 18.60
N VAL A 100 -6.90 -15.01 19.38
CA VAL A 100 -7.74 -15.51 20.48
C VAL A 100 -8.83 -16.44 19.96
N GLY A 101 -9.52 -16.08 18.87
CA GLY A 101 -10.52 -16.96 18.23
C GLY A 101 -9.93 -18.29 17.76
N ILE A 102 -8.73 -18.27 17.15
CA ILE A 102 -8.01 -19.48 16.72
C ILE A 102 -7.57 -20.32 17.91
N ALA A 103 -7.09 -19.70 18.99
CA ALA A 103 -6.70 -20.41 20.20
C ALA A 103 -7.90 -21.10 20.85
N LEU A 104 -9.06 -20.43 20.90
CA LEU A 104 -10.30 -21.04 21.36
C LEU A 104 -10.72 -22.21 20.47
N PHE A 105 -10.61 -22.08 19.14
CA PHE A 105 -10.87 -23.18 18.21
C PHE A 105 -9.95 -24.39 18.48
N GLN A 106 -8.65 -24.15 18.70
CA GLN A 106 -7.68 -25.20 18.99
C GLN A 106 -8.01 -26.00 20.26
N VAL A 107 -8.54 -25.34 21.29
CA VAL A 107 -8.89 -25.99 22.57
C VAL A 107 -10.28 -26.62 22.53
N ALA A 108 -11.24 -26.01 21.83
CA ALA A 108 -12.61 -26.49 21.75
C ALA A 108 -12.77 -27.66 20.77
N TYR A 109 -11.98 -27.69 19.69
CA TYR A 109 -12.09 -28.70 18.65
C TYR A 109 -11.41 -30.04 19.07
N PRO A 110 -12.07 -31.21 18.91
CA PRO A 110 -13.38 -31.41 18.25
C PRO A 110 -14.59 -31.39 19.21
N GLU A 111 -14.42 -31.87 20.45
CA GLU A 111 -15.51 -32.24 21.36
C GLU A 111 -16.49 -31.09 21.67
N ARG A 112 -15.97 -29.88 21.94
CA ARG A 112 -16.80 -28.71 22.29
C ARG A 112 -17.12 -27.80 21.10
N TRP A 113 -16.69 -28.18 19.89
CA TRP A 113 -16.96 -27.41 18.68
C TRP A 113 -18.06 -28.07 17.82
N THR A 114 -18.05 -29.40 17.67
CA THR A 114 -19.00 -30.10 16.79
C THR A 114 -20.02 -31.01 17.49
N THR A 115 -19.70 -31.58 18.66
CA THR A 115 -20.47 -32.73 19.19
C THR A 115 -20.99 -32.53 20.63
N GLY A 116 -20.68 -31.41 21.28
CA GLY A 116 -21.04 -31.12 22.68
C GLY A 116 -22.37 -30.39 22.88
N ALA A 117 -22.96 -30.53 24.09
CA ALA A 117 -24.22 -29.87 24.49
C ALA A 117 -24.10 -28.33 24.63
N GLU A 118 -22.92 -27.84 24.99
CA GLU A 118 -22.53 -26.42 24.92
C GLU A 118 -21.46 -26.29 23.83
N THR A 119 -21.88 -25.95 22.61
CA THR A 119 -20.96 -25.70 21.50
C THR A 119 -20.35 -24.31 21.61
N LEU A 120 -19.02 -24.23 21.49
CA LEU A 120 -18.27 -22.97 21.42
C LEU A 120 -18.07 -22.48 19.98
N ALA A 121 -18.73 -23.10 19.00
CA ALA A 121 -18.54 -22.78 17.59
C ALA A 121 -18.97 -21.34 17.26
N PHE A 122 -20.05 -20.88 17.86
CA PHE A 122 -20.55 -19.53 17.65
C PHE A 122 -19.60 -18.50 18.27
N GLU A 123 -19.15 -18.71 19.50
CA GLU A 123 -18.27 -17.81 20.24
C GLU A 123 -16.91 -17.70 19.57
N THR A 124 -16.33 -18.83 19.14
CA THR A 124 -15.06 -18.87 18.42
C THR A 124 -15.16 -18.15 17.08
N ALA A 125 -16.23 -18.40 16.30
CA ALA A 125 -16.48 -17.73 15.03
C ALA A 125 -16.72 -16.22 15.22
N MET A 126 -17.47 -15.82 16.25
CA MET A 126 -17.76 -14.44 16.56
C MET A 126 -16.50 -13.67 16.97
N ALA A 127 -15.69 -14.24 17.86
CA ALA A 127 -14.43 -13.63 18.29
C ALA A 127 -13.48 -13.41 17.10
N TYR A 128 -13.37 -14.42 16.23
CA TYR A 128 -12.57 -14.31 15.01
C TYR A 128 -13.14 -13.28 14.03
N PHE A 129 -14.45 -13.29 13.79
CA PHE A 129 -15.13 -12.36 12.91
C PHE A 129 -14.96 -10.91 13.37
N LEU A 130 -15.15 -10.62 14.66
CA LEU A 130 -14.98 -9.28 15.21
C LEU A 130 -13.52 -8.81 15.10
N GLY A 131 -12.55 -9.68 15.37
CA GLY A 131 -11.13 -9.39 15.17
C GLY A 131 -10.81 -9.07 13.71
N ALA A 132 -11.32 -9.88 12.79
CA ALA A 132 -11.11 -9.70 11.36
C ALA A 132 -11.79 -8.42 10.83
N ALA A 133 -13.02 -8.14 11.25
CA ALA A 133 -13.74 -6.93 10.90
C ALA A 133 -13.02 -5.68 11.41
N LEU A 134 -12.50 -5.71 12.65
CA LEU A 134 -11.73 -4.63 13.23
C LEU A 134 -10.43 -4.39 12.45
N ALA A 135 -9.64 -5.45 12.21
CA ALA A 135 -8.42 -5.36 11.43
C ALA A 135 -8.70 -4.83 10.01
N PHE A 136 -9.71 -5.37 9.35
CA PHE A 136 -10.15 -4.94 8.02
C PHE A 136 -10.51 -3.46 7.99
N TRP A 137 -11.27 -2.97 8.98
CA TRP A 137 -11.64 -1.55 9.08
C TRP A 137 -10.42 -0.63 9.13
N PHE A 138 -9.41 -0.98 9.94
CA PHE A 138 -8.20 -0.17 10.04
C PHE A 138 -7.29 -0.29 8.81
N VAL A 139 -7.18 -1.47 8.19
CA VAL A 139 -6.51 -1.64 6.89
C VAL A 139 -7.17 -0.76 5.83
N PHE A 140 -8.51 -0.79 5.77
CA PHE A 140 -9.28 0.00 4.83
C PHE A 140 -9.07 1.49 5.03
N THR A 141 -9.12 1.95 6.29
CA THR A 141 -8.87 3.35 6.66
C THR A 141 -7.46 3.79 6.25
N ALA A 142 -6.45 2.95 6.47
CA ALA A 142 -5.06 3.19 6.03
C ALA A 142 -4.94 3.27 4.50
N MET A 143 -5.66 2.42 3.77
CA MET A 143 -5.68 2.44 2.31
C MET A 143 -6.36 3.72 1.78
N ALA A 144 -7.47 4.12 2.41
CA ALA A 144 -8.21 5.33 2.06
C ALA A 144 -7.41 6.61 2.35
N SER A 145 -6.70 6.65 3.49
CA SER A 145 -5.84 7.78 3.88
C SER A 145 -4.61 7.90 2.97
N PHE A 146 -4.05 6.78 2.53
CA PHE A 146 -2.98 6.77 1.53
C PHE A 146 -3.44 7.32 0.18
N ARG A 147 -4.61 6.91 -0.32
CA ARG A 147 -5.15 7.36 -1.61
C ARG A 147 -5.51 8.85 -1.61
N THR A 148 -6.03 9.38 -0.50
CA THR A 148 -6.34 10.81 -0.36
C THR A 148 -5.08 11.67 -0.25
N ARG A 149 -4.01 11.19 0.37
CA ARG A 149 -2.70 11.88 0.43
C ARG A 149 -1.88 11.79 -0.86
N ASN A 150 -2.06 10.74 -1.65
CA ASN A 150 -1.34 10.55 -2.92
C ASN A 150 -2.01 11.25 -4.12
N ASN A 151 -3.09 12.00 -3.91
CA ASN A 151 -3.56 12.98 -4.89
C ASN A 151 -2.76 14.27 -4.70
N PRO A 152 -1.91 14.68 -5.67
CA PRO A 152 -1.20 15.94 -5.58
C PRO A 152 -2.21 17.08 -5.74
N GLN A 153 -2.86 17.49 -4.65
CA GLN A 153 -3.85 18.58 -4.61
C GLN A 153 -3.23 19.97 -4.85
N GLY A 154 -2.14 20.08 -5.59
CA GLY A 154 -1.38 21.31 -5.75
C GLY A 154 -0.45 21.35 -6.96
N MET A 155 -0.60 20.47 -7.94
CA MET A 155 0.15 20.58 -9.20
C MET A 155 -0.75 21.26 -10.24
N VAL A 156 -0.34 22.43 -10.73
CA VAL A 156 -1.01 23.16 -11.81
C VAL A 156 -0.30 22.80 -13.11
N ARG A 157 -1.08 22.40 -14.11
CA ARG A 157 -0.58 22.14 -15.45
C ARG A 157 -0.50 23.48 -16.19
N LEU A 158 0.70 23.94 -16.48
CA LEU A 158 0.96 25.15 -17.26
C LEU A 158 1.23 24.76 -18.71
N GLU A 159 0.45 25.30 -19.65
CA GLU A 159 0.77 25.22 -21.08
C GLU A 159 1.57 26.47 -21.45
N LEU A 160 2.81 26.26 -21.89
CA LEU A 160 3.69 27.31 -22.40
C LEU A 160 3.70 27.22 -23.92
N THR A 161 3.11 28.22 -24.58
CA THR A 161 3.11 28.34 -26.04
C THR A 161 4.13 29.41 -26.43
N ARG A 162 5.20 29.03 -27.13
CA ARG A 162 6.18 29.96 -27.69
C ARG A 162 6.36 29.68 -29.18
N ARG A 163 6.18 30.72 -30.02
CA ARG A 163 6.39 30.68 -31.49
C ARG A 163 5.81 29.43 -32.19
N GLY A 164 4.62 28.97 -31.77
CA GLY A 164 3.90 27.86 -32.40
C GLY A 164 4.15 26.47 -31.79
N GLU A 165 5.03 26.32 -30.80
CA GLU A 165 5.22 25.07 -30.06
C GLU A 165 4.60 25.19 -28.66
N SER A 166 3.57 24.39 -28.38
CA SER A 166 2.96 24.27 -27.05
C SER A 166 3.61 23.11 -26.29
N LYS A 167 4.23 23.40 -25.13
CA LYS A 167 4.66 22.36 -24.19
C LYS A 167 3.99 22.52 -22.84
N THR A 168 3.52 21.40 -22.34
CA THR A 168 2.85 21.31 -21.03
C THR A 168 3.88 21.02 -19.95
N VAL A 169 4.05 21.95 -19.00
CA VAL A 169 4.91 21.80 -17.82
C VAL A 169 4.03 21.66 -16.57
N THR A 170 4.32 20.66 -15.74
CA THR A 170 3.62 20.48 -14.46
C THR A 170 4.41 21.19 -13.36
N VAL A 171 3.82 22.19 -12.72
CA VAL A 171 4.46 22.97 -11.64
C VAL A 171 3.68 22.85 -10.34
N SER A 172 4.35 23.06 -9.21
CA SER A 172 3.66 23.16 -7.92
C SER A 172 2.89 24.48 -7.81
N ARG A 173 1.90 24.55 -6.89
CA ARG A 173 1.04 25.73 -6.69
C ARG A 173 1.83 26.97 -6.22
N GLU A 174 2.86 26.77 -5.40
CA GLU A 174 3.76 27.83 -4.93
C GLU A 174 4.62 28.39 -6.06
N GLU A 175 5.16 27.51 -6.92
CA GLU A 175 5.88 27.93 -8.12
C GLU A 175 4.96 28.65 -9.11
N TYR A 176 3.75 28.13 -9.34
CA TYR A 176 2.75 28.81 -10.17
C TYR A 176 2.47 30.23 -9.65
N GLN A 177 2.28 30.39 -8.34
CA GLN A 177 2.05 31.71 -7.74
C GLN A 177 3.25 32.64 -7.93
N ARG A 178 4.48 32.14 -7.73
CA ARG A 178 5.72 32.89 -7.98
C ARG A 178 5.84 33.33 -9.44
N TYR A 179 5.55 32.44 -10.39
CA TYR A 179 5.60 32.76 -11.81
C TYR A 179 4.47 33.73 -12.22
N ALA A 180 3.25 33.53 -11.71
CA ALA A 180 2.12 34.41 -11.97
C ALA A 180 2.34 35.82 -11.40
N GLU A 181 2.97 35.92 -10.22
CA GLU A 181 3.33 37.19 -9.59
C GLU A 181 4.47 37.90 -10.34
N ALA A 182 5.51 37.17 -10.76
CA ALA A 182 6.60 37.74 -11.55
C ALA A 182 6.12 38.23 -12.93
N ILE A 183 5.20 37.51 -13.58
CA ILE A 183 4.60 37.94 -14.85
C ILE A 183 3.72 39.19 -14.63
N ARG A 184 2.98 39.26 -13.52
CA ARG A 184 2.11 40.40 -13.19
C ARG A 184 2.89 41.65 -12.78
N SER A 185 4.00 41.50 -12.06
CA SER A 185 4.80 42.62 -11.55
C SER A 185 5.60 43.34 -12.65
N ASP A 186 6.04 42.62 -13.69
CA ASP A 186 6.93 43.16 -14.72
C ASP A 186 6.37 42.99 -16.15
N GLY A 187 5.06 42.77 -16.26
CA GLY A 187 4.36 42.64 -17.55
C GLY A 187 4.87 41.49 -18.44
N GLY A 188 5.46 40.44 -17.85
CA GLY A 188 6.00 39.29 -18.57
C GLY A 188 7.36 39.51 -19.24
N LYS A 189 8.14 40.53 -18.86
CA LYS A 189 9.50 40.77 -19.38
C LYS A 189 10.63 40.19 -18.52
N ASN A 190 10.30 39.56 -17.39
CA ASN A 190 11.29 38.99 -16.49
C ASN A 190 12.01 37.80 -17.16
N THR A 191 13.16 38.08 -17.76
CA THR A 191 14.00 37.14 -18.51
C THR A 191 14.53 35.99 -17.65
N GLN A 192 14.63 36.17 -16.33
CA GLN A 192 15.06 35.13 -15.42
C GLN A 192 14.00 34.03 -15.28
N VAL A 193 12.75 34.42 -15.10
CA VAL A 193 11.61 33.49 -15.00
C VAL A 193 11.36 32.78 -16.33
N ILE A 194 11.46 33.50 -17.45
CA ILE A 194 11.32 32.94 -18.79
C ILE A 194 12.40 31.88 -19.05
N ARG A 195 13.66 32.20 -18.74
CA ARG A 195 14.79 31.27 -18.92
C ARG A 195 14.66 30.03 -18.04
N GLU A 196 14.18 30.18 -16.81
CA GLU A 196 13.93 29.07 -15.90
C GLU A 196 12.82 28.14 -16.43
N LEU A 197 11.70 28.72 -16.89
CA LEU A 197 10.61 27.96 -17.52
C LEU A 197 11.02 27.29 -18.83
N GLU A 198 11.82 27.95 -19.66
CA GLU A 198 12.37 27.42 -20.92
C GLU A 198 13.33 26.25 -20.66
N SER A 199 14.23 26.39 -19.68
CA SER A 199 15.15 25.32 -19.28
C SER A 199 14.40 24.07 -18.79
N ARG A 200 13.33 24.25 -17.99
CA ARG A 200 12.48 23.15 -17.52
C ARG A 200 11.62 22.53 -18.62
N ALA A 201 11.19 23.33 -19.60
CA ALA A 201 10.45 22.84 -20.76
C ALA A 201 11.36 22.16 -21.81
N GLY A 202 12.68 22.23 -21.64
CA GLY A 202 13.66 21.76 -22.62
C GLY A 202 13.63 22.54 -23.93
N LEU A 203 13.15 23.78 -23.89
CA LEU A 203 13.18 24.71 -25.01
C LEU A 203 14.49 25.48 -24.89
N ARG A 204 15.53 25.06 -25.60
CA ARG A 204 16.80 25.81 -25.64
C ARG A 204 16.53 27.17 -26.28
N ALA A 205 16.98 28.24 -25.63
CA ALA A 205 17.23 29.50 -26.29
C ALA A 205 18.42 29.29 -27.24
N ASP A 206 18.15 29.09 -28.53
CA ASP A 206 19.16 29.40 -29.54
C ASP A 206 19.38 30.90 -29.46
N ASP A 207 20.58 31.24 -28.99
CA ASP A 207 21.06 32.59 -28.86
C ASP A 207 21.31 33.17 -30.26
N ASP A 208 21.04 34.45 -30.38
CA ASP A 208 21.20 35.29 -31.58
C ASP A 208 22.69 35.36 -31.94
N THR A 209 23.20 34.43 -32.74
CA THR A 209 24.49 34.57 -33.43
C THR A 209 24.28 34.47 -34.92
N ASP A 210 23.79 35.56 -35.54
CA ASP A 210 24.10 35.91 -36.93
C ASP A 210 23.56 37.32 -37.25
N ARG A 211 24.27 38.34 -36.76
CA ARG A 211 24.20 39.72 -37.27
C ARG A 211 25.42 40.52 -36.83
N ASP A 212 26.58 40.19 -37.39
CA ASP A 212 27.60 41.14 -37.83
C ASP A 212 28.85 40.39 -38.31
N SER A 213 28.92 40.17 -39.63
CA SER A 213 30.14 40.22 -40.46
C SER A 213 29.81 39.91 -41.91
#